data_AF-A0A7T0G402-F1
#
_entry.id   AF-A0A7T0G402-F1
#
_cell.length_a   1.000
_cell.length_b   1.000
_cell.length_c   1.000
_cell.angle_alpha   90.00
_cell.angle_beta   90.00
_cell.angle_gamma   90.00
#
_symmetry.space_group_name_H-M   'P 1'
#
loop_
_entity.id
_entity.type
_entity.pdbx_description
1 polymer ?
#
loop_
_entity_poly.entity_id
_entity_poly.type
_entity_poly.pdbx_seq_one_letter_code
_entity_poly.pdbx_strand_id
1 'polypeptide(L)'
;MGWVFDRTLYYLFSGLAPGILLIGSLYLLSAGVAALGQDRLFADAVASPLEDNSLPELALFGARALIESVLFQTLFTGVFIKFLLKAMSPILAIYLAGALFAVGSFSFDMSWFLLGLVSAGLFKATGSLIGPVVFHCAASISGLLIAGPLSNLIPFLVFLY
;
A
#
# COMPACT_ATOMS: atom_id res chain seq x y z
N MET A 1 -21.49 9.76 -22.73
CA MET A 1 -20.24 10.16 -22.04
C MET A 1 -20.32 9.97 -20.52
N GLY A 2 -21.46 10.23 -19.85
CA GLY A 2 -21.61 10.06 -18.38
C GLY A 2 -21.36 8.64 -17.83
N TRP A 3 -21.82 7.59 -18.54
CA TRP A 3 -21.72 6.21 -18.04
C TRP A 3 -20.30 5.62 -17.97
N VAL A 4 -19.36 6.17 -18.74
CA VAL A 4 -17.94 5.79 -18.67
C VAL A 4 -17.26 6.50 -17.50
N PHE A 5 -17.65 7.75 -17.23
CA PHE A 5 -17.11 8.55 -16.15
C PHE A 5 -17.47 7.96 -14.77
N ASP A 6 -18.72 7.50 -14.59
CA ASP A 6 -19.17 6.86 -13.34
C ASP A 6 -18.36 5.60 -12.98
N ARG A 7 -18.02 4.78 -13.98
CA ARG A 7 -17.25 3.55 -13.73
C ARG A 7 -15.79 3.82 -13.41
N THR A 8 -15.18 4.80 -14.07
CA THR A 8 -13.81 5.23 -13.74
C THR A 8 -13.73 5.76 -12.31
N LEU A 9 -14.68 6.61 -11.89
CA LEU A 9 -14.76 7.10 -10.52
C LEU A 9 -14.92 5.96 -9.53
N TYR A 10 -15.84 5.02 -9.80
CA TYR A 10 -16.02 3.85 -8.94
C TYR A 10 -14.72 3.05 -8.75
N TYR A 11 -13.97 2.78 -9.82
CA TYR A 11 -12.69 2.06 -9.70
C TYR A 11 -11.65 2.87 -8.93
N LEU A 12 -11.60 4.19 -9.14
CA LEU A 12 -10.72 5.08 -8.39
C LEU A 12 -11.04 5.04 -6.89
N PHE A 13 -12.32 5.19 -6.52
CA PHE A 13 -12.77 5.14 -5.14
C PHE A 13 -12.55 3.78 -4.48
N SER A 14 -12.69 2.68 -5.23
CA SER A 14 -12.44 1.33 -4.70
C SER A 14 -11.00 1.13 -4.24
N GLY A 15 -10.03 1.78 -4.87
CA GLY A 15 -8.63 1.78 -4.45
C GLY A 15 -8.31 2.88 -3.43
N LEU A 16 -8.88 4.08 -3.60
CA LEU A 16 -8.66 5.20 -2.69
C LEU A 16 -9.22 4.93 -1.30
N ALA A 17 -10.40 4.34 -1.16
CA ALA A 17 -11.01 4.10 0.14
C ALA A 17 -10.10 3.26 1.09
N PRO A 18 -9.60 2.08 0.69
CA PRO A 18 -8.65 1.33 1.52
C PRO A 18 -7.30 2.04 1.64
N GLY A 19 -6.85 2.80 0.63
CA GLY A 19 -5.62 3.60 0.71
C GLY A 19 -5.70 4.75 1.71
N ILE A 20 -6.81 5.48 1.76
CA ILE A 20 -7.08 6.54 2.73
C ILE A 20 -7.23 5.93 4.13
N LEU A 21 -7.89 4.78 4.25
CA LEU A 21 -8.00 4.07 5.52
C LEU A 21 -6.60 3.71 6.06
N LEU A 22 -5.73 3.18 5.20
CA LEU A 22 -4.35 2.85 5.53
C LEU A 22 -3.59 4.09 6.01
N ILE A 23 -3.54 5.15 5.20
CA ILE A 23 -2.83 6.40 5.54
C ILE A 23 -3.42 7.03 6.81
N GLY A 24 -4.75 7.13 6.91
CA GLY A 24 -5.44 7.69 8.07
C GLY A 24 -5.14 6.91 9.35
N SER A 25 -5.07 5.58 9.28
CA SER A 25 -4.70 4.76 10.43
C SER A 25 -3.28 5.04 10.94
N LEU A 26 -2.33 5.38 10.07
CA LEU A 26 -0.99 5.77 10.48
C LEU A 26 -0.98 7.09 11.25
N TYR A 27 -1.74 8.09 10.78
CA TYR A 27 -1.87 9.36 11.51
C TYR A 27 -2.54 9.18 12.87
N LEU A 28 -3.61 8.37 12.94
CA LEU A 28 -4.26 8.04 14.20
C LEU A 28 -3.31 7.30 15.15
N LEU A 29 -2.52 6.37 14.62
CA LEU A 29 -1.51 5.66 15.40
C LEU A 29 -0.44 6.63 15.92
N SER A 30 0.06 7.53 15.08
CA SER A 30 1.10 8.50 15.48
C SER A 30 0.60 9.42 16.59
N ALA A 31 -0.64 9.90 16.49
CA ALA A 31 -1.28 10.70 17.55
C ALA A 31 -1.46 9.89 18.85
N GLY A 32 -1.85 8.62 18.75
CA GLY A 32 -1.98 7.72 19.90
C GLY A 32 -0.65 7.46 20.60
N VAL A 33 0.40 7.18 19.83
CA VAL A 33 1.76 6.97 20.36
C VAL A 33 2.29 8.24 21.04
N ALA A 34 2.08 9.41 20.44
CA ALA A 34 2.43 10.69 21.05
C ALA A 34 1.70 10.90 22.39
N ALA A 35 0.40 10.59 22.46
CA ALA A 35 -0.38 10.68 23.68
C ALA A 35 0.08 9.72 24.79
N LEU A 36 0.68 8.58 24.43
CA LEU A 36 1.24 7.60 25.37
C LEU A 36 2.60 8.02 25.97
N GLY A 37 3.13 9.18 25.59
CA GLY A 37 4.38 9.71 26.15
C GLY A 37 5.63 9.13 25.50
N GLN A 38 5.63 9.06 24.16
CA GLN A 38 6.74 8.56 23.36
C GLN A 38 8.08 9.24 23.71
N ASP A 39 8.04 10.53 24.01
CA ASP A 39 9.17 11.37 24.41
C ASP A 39 9.86 10.87 25.69
N ARG A 40 9.20 10.00 26.47
CA ARG A 40 9.73 9.39 27.69
C ARG A 40 10.11 7.92 27.49
N LEU A 41 9.38 7.19 26.65
CA LEU A 41 9.57 5.75 26.42
C LEU A 41 10.64 5.43 25.37
N PHE A 42 10.83 6.33 24.39
CA PHE A 42 11.71 6.11 23.23
C PHE A 42 12.62 7.32 22.96
N ALA A 43 12.93 8.11 23.99
CA ALA A 43 13.71 9.35 23.91
C ALA A 43 15.04 9.20 23.16
N ASP A 44 15.70 8.03 23.29
CA ASP A 44 16.99 7.73 22.66
C ASP A 44 16.87 7.00 21.30
N ALA A 45 15.66 6.62 20.88
CA ALA A 45 15.43 5.82 19.66
C ALA A 45 15.15 6.68 18.42
N VAL A 46 15.09 8.00 18.56
CA VAL A 46 14.84 8.93 17.45
C VAL A 46 16.14 9.15 16.67
N ALA A 47 16.49 8.18 15.81
CA ALA A 47 17.48 8.41 14.77
C ALA A 47 16.87 9.33 13.69
N SER A 48 17.65 10.32 13.29
CA SER A 48 17.28 11.52 12.52
C SER A 48 16.32 11.32 11.35
N PRO A 49 15.46 12.33 11.09
CA PRO A 49 14.67 12.39 9.88
C PRO A 49 15.58 12.54 8.66
N LEU A 50 15.11 12.04 7.52
CA LEU A 50 15.63 12.41 6.20
C LEU A 50 15.70 13.94 6.12
N GLU A 51 16.90 14.48 6.34
CA GLU A 51 17.22 15.89 6.23
C GLU A 51 17.30 16.21 4.74
N ASP A 52 16.45 17.13 4.29
CA ASP A 52 16.33 17.67 2.92
C ASP A 52 15.44 16.89 1.92
N ASN A 53 14.12 16.86 2.17
CA ASN A 53 13.14 16.56 1.11
C ASN A 53 12.79 17.83 0.34
N SER A 54 13.64 18.24 -0.60
CA SER A 54 13.26 19.26 -1.56
C SER A 54 12.03 18.78 -2.37
N LEU A 55 11.06 19.67 -2.65
CA LEU A 55 9.86 19.37 -3.46
C LEU A 55 10.11 18.49 -4.72
N PRO A 56 11.21 18.65 -5.49
CA PRO A 56 11.51 17.77 -6.60
C PRO A 56 11.77 16.30 -6.23
N GLU A 57 12.30 15.99 -5.05
CA GLU A 57 12.55 14.60 -4.62
C GLU A 57 11.25 13.86 -4.27
N LEU A 58 10.31 14.55 -3.63
CA LEU A 58 8.98 13.99 -3.34
C LEU A 58 8.20 13.70 -4.63
N ALA A 59 8.28 14.59 -5.62
CA ALA A 59 7.65 14.40 -6.92
C ALA A 59 8.27 13.21 -7.68
N LEU A 60 9.59 13.08 -7.66
CA LEU A 60 10.30 11.96 -8.28
C LEU A 60 9.95 10.62 -7.59
N PHE A 61 9.84 10.63 -6.26
CA PHE A 61 9.42 9.45 -5.50
C PHE A 61 7.98 9.05 -5.82
N GLY A 62 7.05 10.01 -5.83
CA GLY A 62 5.64 9.75 -6.19
C GLY A 62 5.51 9.19 -7.61
N ALA A 63 6.29 9.72 -8.56
CA ALA A 63 6.35 9.18 -9.92
C ALA A 63 6.88 7.74 -9.95
N ARG A 64 7.94 7.44 -9.18
CA ARG A 64 8.49 6.08 -9.06
C ARG A 64 7.47 5.11 -8.46
N ALA A 65 6.82 5.48 -7.37
CA ALA A 65 5.79 4.67 -6.71
C ALA A 65 4.63 4.37 -7.65
N LEU A 66 4.21 5.35 -8.46
CA LEU A 66 3.17 5.15 -9.46
C LEU A 66 3.61 4.20 -10.58
N ILE A 67 4.81 4.40 -11.13
CA ILE A 67 5.35 3.56 -12.22
C ILE A 67 5.49 2.10 -11.74
N GLU A 68 6.08 1.91 -10.57
CA GLU A 68 6.23 0.59 -9.95
C GLU A 68 4.86 -0.07 -9.73
N SER A 69 3.91 0.68 -9.16
CA SER A 69 2.54 0.21 -8.94
C SER A 69 1.86 -0.23 -10.24
N VAL A 70 1.97 0.56 -11.30
CA VAL A 70 1.40 0.24 -12.61
C VAL A 70 2.03 -1.02 -13.19
N LEU A 71 3.36 -1.12 -13.19
CA LEU A 71 4.07 -2.28 -13.75
C LEU A 71 3.73 -3.56 -12.99
N PHE A 72 3.86 -3.53 -11.65
CA PHE A 72 3.59 -4.70 -10.81
C PHE A 72 2.14 -5.15 -10.92
N GLN A 73 1.18 -4.24 -10.82
CA GLN A 73 -0.23 -4.62 -10.85
C GLN A 73 -0.66 -5.06 -12.26
N THR A 74 -0.11 -4.49 -13.32
CA THR A 74 -0.41 -4.96 -14.68
C THR A 74 0.06 -6.39 -14.89
N LEU A 75 1.26 -6.73 -14.42
CA LEU A 75 1.80 -8.09 -14.54
C LEU A 75 1.07 -9.08 -13.61
N PHE A 76 1.09 -8.85 -12.29
CA PHE A 76 0.55 -9.78 -11.31
C PHE A 76 -0.98 -9.84 -11.33
N THR A 77 -1.63 -8.69 -11.39
CA THR A 77 -3.11 -8.62 -11.32
C THR A 77 -3.74 -8.77 -12.70
N GLY A 78 -3.18 -8.13 -13.72
CA GLY A 78 -3.72 -8.20 -15.08
C GLY A 78 -3.55 -9.55 -15.75
N VAL A 79 -2.42 -10.22 -15.52
CA VAL A 79 -2.10 -11.51 -16.16
C VAL A 79 -2.38 -12.68 -15.20
N PHE A 80 -1.67 -12.76 -14.08
CA PHE A 80 -1.72 -13.95 -13.21
C PHE A 80 -3.06 -14.08 -12.48
N ILE A 81 -3.52 -13.05 -11.78
CA ILE A 81 -4.79 -13.12 -11.02
C ILE A 81 -5.98 -13.41 -11.95
N LYS A 82 -6.02 -12.76 -13.12
CA LYS A 82 -7.06 -13.02 -14.12
C LYS A 82 -7.07 -14.48 -14.58
N PHE A 83 -5.91 -15.11 -14.71
CA PHE A 83 -5.81 -16.53 -15.03
C PHE A 83 -6.24 -17.41 -13.85
N LEU A 84 -5.76 -17.12 -12.64
CA LEU A 84 -6.11 -17.87 -11.42
C LEU A 84 -7.61 -17.83 -11.14
N LEU A 85 -8.26 -16.67 -11.25
CA LEU A 85 -9.71 -16.52 -11.06
C LEU A 85 -10.54 -17.36 -12.05
N LYS A 86 -9.99 -17.75 -13.19
CA LYS A 86 -10.63 -18.67 -14.15
C LYS A 86 -10.38 -20.14 -13.83
N ALA A 87 -9.24 -20.45 -13.19
CA ALA A 87 -8.78 -21.82 -12.96
C ALA A 87 -9.24 -22.41 -11.62
N MET A 88 -9.52 -21.57 -10.62
CA MET A 88 -9.82 -22.03 -9.26
C MET A 88 -10.86 -21.14 -8.55
N SER A 89 -11.22 -21.51 -7.31
CA SER A 89 -12.18 -20.74 -6.51
C SER A 89 -11.66 -19.33 -6.23
N PRO A 90 -12.52 -18.30 -6.14
CA PRO A 90 -12.09 -16.92 -5.96
C PRO A 90 -11.24 -16.69 -4.70
N ILE A 91 -11.59 -17.38 -3.60
CA ILE A 91 -10.87 -17.27 -2.34
C ILE A 91 -9.45 -17.81 -2.51
N LEU A 92 -9.32 -19.01 -3.08
CA LEU A 92 -8.01 -19.63 -3.29
C LEU A 92 -7.15 -18.81 -4.26
N ALA A 93 -7.76 -18.28 -5.33
CA ALA A 93 -7.07 -17.42 -6.28
C ALA A 93 -6.51 -16.15 -5.61
N ILE A 94 -7.27 -15.52 -4.71
CA ILE A 94 -6.83 -14.32 -3.98
C ILE A 94 -5.65 -14.65 -3.04
N TYR A 95 -5.74 -15.73 -2.27
CA TYR A 95 -4.67 -16.15 -1.37
C TYR A 95 -3.39 -16.52 -2.13
N LEU A 96 -3.53 -17.30 -3.20
CA LEU A 96 -2.38 -17.70 -4.03
C LEU A 96 -1.78 -16.50 -4.75
N ALA A 97 -2.60 -15.54 -5.17
CA ALA A 97 -2.12 -14.30 -5.73
C ALA A 97 -1.30 -13.48 -4.73
N GLY A 98 -1.76 -13.37 -3.48
CA GLY A 98 -0.97 -12.75 -2.40
C GLY A 98 0.38 -13.44 -2.23
N ALA A 99 0.40 -14.78 -2.22
CA ALA A 99 1.64 -15.54 -2.11
C ALA A 99 2.57 -15.32 -3.32
N LEU A 100 2.04 -15.34 -4.55
CA LEU A 100 2.81 -15.05 -5.76
C LEU A 100 3.35 -13.62 -5.78
N PHE A 101 2.59 -12.66 -5.25
CA PHE A 101 3.03 -11.27 -5.12
C PHE A 101 4.23 -11.17 -4.17
N ALA A 102 4.18 -11.85 -3.03
CA ALA A 102 5.28 -11.89 -2.06
C ALA A 102 6.52 -12.65 -2.56
N VAL A 103 6.33 -13.71 -3.34
CA VAL A 103 7.44 -14.43 -3.99
C VAL A 103 8.03 -13.57 -5.12
N GLY A 104 7.18 -12.91 -5.89
CA GLY A 104 7.59 -12.07 -7.01
C GLY A 104 8.37 -10.81 -6.62
N SER A 105 8.22 -10.35 -5.38
CA SER A 105 9.03 -9.25 -4.83
C SER A 105 10.39 -9.71 -4.30
N PHE A 106 10.71 -11.01 -4.31
CA PHE A 106 11.95 -11.62 -3.81
C PHE A 106 12.27 -11.40 -2.32
N SER A 107 11.41 -10.72 -1.57
CA SER A 107 11.62 -10.50 -0.13
C SER A 107 10.73 -11.37 0.77
N PHE A 108 9.74 -12.07 0.23
CA PHE A 108 8.78 -12.92 0.97
C PHE A 108 8.28 -12.29 2.29
N ASP A 109 7.97 -10.99 2.26
CA ASP A 109 7.48 -10.27 3.44
C ASP A 109 5.96 -10.29 3.53
N MET A 110 5.44 -10.27 4.76
CA MET A 110 4.01 -10.16 5.06
C MET A 110 3.38 -8.93 4.38
N SER A 111 4.12 -7.82 4.27
CA SER A 111 3.67 -6.59 3.61
C SER A 111 3.31 -6.82 2.14
N TRP A 112 4.17 -7.53 1.40
CA TRP A 112 3.93 -7.86 0.00
C TRP A 112 2.79 -8.86 -0.17
N PHE A 113 2.67 -9.81 0.76
CA PHE A 113 1.57 -10.77 0.78
C PHE A 113 0.21 -10.06 0.97
N LEU A 114 0.10 -9.20 1.98
CA LEU A 114 -1.14 -8.45 2.27
C LEU A 114 -1.49 -7.48 1.14
N LEU A 115 -0.50 -6.80 0.57
CA LEU A 115 -0.68 -5.95 -0.60
C LEU A 115 -1.24 -6.74 -1.78
N GLY A 116 -0.67 -7.91 -2.08
CA GLY A 116 -1.15 -8.80 -3.14
C GLY A 116 -2.58 -9.31 -2.86
N LEU A 117 -2.89 -9.66 -1.61
CA LEU A 117 -4.20 -10.14 -1.19
C LEU A 117 -5.29 -9.08 -1.36
N VAL A 118 -5.05 -7.84 -0.90
CA VAL A 118 -5.99 -6.72 -1.05
C VAL A 118 -6.14 -6.34 -2.52
N SER A 119 -5.03 -6.23 -3.27
CA SER A 119 -5.07 -5.92 -4.71
C SER A 119 -5.82 -6.99 -5.52
N ALA A 120 -5.62 -8.27 -5.22
CA ALA A 120 -6.38 -9.36 -5.85
C ALA A 120 -7.88 -9.29 -5.50
N GLY A 121 -8.22 -8.97 -4.25
CA GLY A 121 -9.59 -8.76 -3.80
C GLY A 121 -10.28 -7.59 -4.53
N LEU A 122 -9.58 -6.45 -4.65
CA LEU A 122 -10.06 -5.28 -5.39
C LEU A 122 -10.27 -5.59 -6.87
N PHE A 123 -9.35 -6.32 -7.50
CA PHE A 123 -9.50 -6.73 -8.89
C PHE A 123 -10.66 -7.71 -9.08
N LYS A 124 -10.84 -8.68 -8.18
CA LYS A 124 -11.98 -9.59 -8.22
C LYS A 124 -13.31 -8.85 -8.06
N ALA A 125 -13.36 -7.83 -7.20
CA ALA A 125 -14.56 -7.07 -6.94
C ALA A 125 -14.93 -6.13 -8.11
N THR A 126 -13.94 -5.53 -8.76
CA THR A 126 -14.17 -4.47 -9.75
C THR A 126 -13.94 -4.89 -11.20
N GLY A 127 -13.15 -5.95 -11.44
CA GLY A 127 -12.67 -6.34 -12.76
C GLY A 127 -11.67 -5.35 -13.39
N SER A 128 -11.18 -4.37 -12.63
CA SER A 128 -10.35 -3.27 -13.11
C SER A 128 -9.01 -3.20 -12.38
N LEU A 129 -7.96 -2.81 -13.10
CA LEU A 129 -6.63 -2.60 -12.53
C LEU A 129 -6.48 -1.26 -11.81
N ILE A 130 -7.40 -0.31 -12.03
CA ILE A 130 -7.32 1.04 -11.46
C ILE A 130 -7.32 0.98 -9.92
N GLY A 131 -8.27 0.26 -9.31
CA GLY A 131 -8.36 0.12 -7.86
C GLY A 131 -7.07 -0.47 -7.24
N PRO A 132 -6.59 -1.64 -7.71
CA PRO A 132 -5.33 -2.23 -7.27
C PRO A 132 -4.10 -1.30 -7.43
N VAL A 133 -3.97 -0.60 -8.56
CA VAL A 133 -2.85 0.34 -8.80
C VAL A 133 -2.91 1.50 -7.81
N VAL A 134 -4.08 2.10 -7.62
CA VAL A 134 -4.27 3.21 -6.69
C VAL A 134 -3.99 2.78 -5.25
N PHE A 135 -4.47 1.59 -4.86
CA PHE A 135 -4.20 1.05 -3.53
C PHE A 135 -2.70 0.77 -3.31
N HIS A 136 -2.02 0.16 -4.29
CA HIS A 136 -0.57 -0.07 -4.21
C HIS A 136 0.20 1.25 -4.07
N CYS A 137 -0.14 2.27 -4.86
CA CYS A 137 0.48 3.57 -4.74
C CYS A 137 0.28 4.18 -3.34
N ALA A 138 -0.93 4.08 -2.77
CA ALA A 138 -1.20 4.51 -1.41
C ALA A 138 -0.36 3.74 -0.37
N ALA A 139 -0.19 2.43 -0.55
CA ALA A 139 0.66 1.61 0.32
C ALA A 139 2.15 2.02 0.24
N SER A 140 2.66 2.32 -0.95
CA SER A 140 4.03 2.84 -1.13
C SER A 140 4.21 4.21 -0.46
N ILE A 141 3.21 5.11 -0.57
CA ILE A 141 3.20 6.41 0.11
C ILE A 141 3.18 6.23 1.62
N SER A 142 2.39 5.29 2.14
CA SER A 142 2.37 4.96 3.58
C SER A 142 3.74 4.54 4.10
N GLY A 143 4.51 3.77 3.34
CA GLY A 143 5.90 3.43 3.68
C GLY A 143 6.79 4.66 3.78
N LEU A 144 6.66 5.60 2.84
CA LEU A 144 7.39 6.88 2.89
C LEU A 144 6.99 7.73 4.11
N LEU A 145 5.69 7.79 4.42
CA LEU A 145 5.22 8.53 5.58
C LEU A 145 5.87 8.01 6.87
N ILE A 146 5.96 6.68 7.03
CA ILE A 146 6.65 6.06 8.18
C ILE A 146 8.14 6.36 8.17
N ALA A 147 8.81 6.35 7.01
CA ALA A 147 10.25 6.64 6.93
C ALA A 147 10.60 8.14 7.12
N GLY A 148 9.64 9.05 6.97
CA GLY A 148 9.84 10.49 7.05
C GLY A 148 9.01 11.14 8.16
N PRO A 149 7.88 11.78 7.81
CA PRO A 149 7.10 12.62 8.74
C PRO A 149 6.48 11.87 9.92
N LEU A 150 6.30 10.56 9.81
CA LEU A 150 5.78 9.68 10.86
C LEU A 150 6.87 8.70 11.35
N SER A 151 8.14 9.10 11.28
CA SER A 151 9.28 8.32 11.81
C SER A 151 9.18 8.01 13.30
N ASN A 152 8.38 8.81 14.03
CA ASN A 152 8.01 8.51 15.41
C ASN A 152 7.28 7.15 15.55
N LEU A 153 6.68 6.61 14.49
CA LEU A 153 6.09 5.28 14.54
C LEU A 153 7.12 4.15 14.54
N ILE A 154 8.34 4.37 14.04
CA ILE A 154 9.32 3.29 13.86
C ILE A 154 9.66 2.60 15.19
N PRO A 155 10.05 3.31 16.28
CA PRO A 155 10.35 2.65 17.56
C PRO A 155 9.16 1.87 18.12
N PHE A 156 7.95 2.42 17.97
CA PHE A 156 6.73 1.77 18.43
C PHE A 156 6.39 0.50 17.64
N LEU A 157 6.51 0.55 16.31
CA LEU A 157 6.29 -0.62 15.45
C LEU A 157 7.34 -1.70 15.68
N VAL A 158 8.60 -1.31 15.92
CA VAL A 158 9.67 -2.25 16.30
C VAL A 158 9.39 -2.89 17.67
N PHE A 159 8.88 -2.13 18.64
CA PHE A 159 8.50 -2.69 19.95
C PHE A 159 7.37 -3.74 19.86
N LEU A 160 6.46 -3.61 18.90
CA LEU A 160 5.37 -4.56 18.68
C LEU A 160 5.80 -5.84 17.95
N TYR A 161 7.01 -5.89 17.38
CA TYR A 161 7.55 -7.04 16.65
C TYR A 161 8.49 -7.86 17.54
#